data_AF-A0A847HZJ5-F1
#
_entry.id   AF-A0A847HZJ5-F1
#
_cell.length_a   1.000
_cell.length_b   1.000
_cell.length_c   1.000
_cell.angle_alpha   90.00
_cell.angle_beta   90.00
_cell.angle_gamma   90.00
#
_symmetry.space_group_name_H-M   'P 1'
#
loop_
_entity.id
_entity.type
_entity.pdbx_description
1 polymer ?
#
loop_
_entity_poly.entity_id
_entity_poly.type
_entity_poly.pdbx_seq_one_letter_code
_entity_poly.pdbx_strand_id
1 'polypeptide(L)' 'MLTCSLQSGSNGNCTYVEAGGVRLLFDAGISGRQAQQRLASNGRDI' A
#
# COMPACT_ATOMS: atom_id res chain seq x y z
N MET A 1 -0.64 14.81 -2.14
CA MET A 1 -0.42 13.74 -1.15
C MET A 1 -1.58 12.76 -1.27
N LEU A 2 -1.28 11.47 -1.42
CA LEU A 2 -2.28 10.42 -1.47
C LEU A 2 -1.97 9.36 -0.42
N THR A 3 -3.00 8.86 0.23
CA THR A 3 -2.91 7.80 1.24
C THR A 3 -3.97 6.74 0.96
N CYS A 4 -3.58 5.47 1.00
CA CYS A 4 -4.49 4.35 0.79
C CYS A 4 -4.18 3.25 1.81
N SER A 5 -5.19 2.82 2.57
CA SER A 5 -5.07 1.59 3.35
C SER A 5 -5.16 0.42 2.39
N LEU A 6 -4.05 -0.30 2.23
CA LEU A 6 -4.03 -1.53 1.45
C LEU A 6 -4.56 -2.69 2.27
N GLN A 7 -4.29 -2.77 3.58
CA GLN A 7 -4.78 -3.81 4.49
C GLN A 7 -4.97 -3.23 5.90
N SER A 8 -5.99 -3.71 6.61
CA SER A 8 -6.18 -3.49 8.04
C SER A 8 -6.71 -4.77 8.70
N GLY A 9 -6.18 -5.13 9.87
CA GLY A 9 -6.69 -6.23 10.69
C GLY A 9 -5.61 -7.17 11.27
N SER A 10 -6.04 -8.29 11.84
CA SER A 10 -5.15 -9.26 12.52
C SER A 10 -4.15 -9.96 11.60
N ASN A 11 -4.36 -9.90 10.28
CA ASN A 11 -3.48 -10.49 9.27
C ASN A 11 -2.49 -9.45 8.71
N GLY A 12 -1.99 -8.57 9.58
CA GLY A 12 -1.11 -7.46 9.24
C GLY A 12 -1.86 -6.24 8.72
N ASN A 13 -1.26 -5.06 8.85
CA ASN A 13 -1.73 -3.86 8.16
C ASN A 13 -0.91 -3.65 6.89
N CYS A 14 -1.27 -2.63 6.11
CA CYS A 14 -0.41 -2.00 5.12
C CYS A 14 -1.02 -0.69 4.68
N THR A 15 -0.28 0.41 4.76
CA THR A 15 -0.71 1.72 4.27
C THR A 15 0.27 2.23 3.22
N TYR A 16 -0.26 2.62 2.06
CA TYR A 16 0.50 3.28 1.00
C TYR A 16 0.40 4.80 1.13
N VAL A 17 1.52 5.50 0.95
CA VAL A 17 1.58 6.97 0.90
C VAL A 17 2.40 7.43 -0.30
N GLU A 18 1.85 8.39 -1.05
CA GLU A 18 2.55 9.10 -2.12
C GLU A 18 2.58 10.61 -1.83
N ALA A 19 3.79 11.17 -1.73
CA ALA A 19 4.01 12.59 -1.52
C ALA A 19 5.39 13.02 -2.03
N GLY A 20 5.47 14.18 -2.69
CA GLY A 20 6.76 14.76 -3.11
C GLY A 20 7.56 13.88 -4.07
N GLY A 21 6.90 13.08 -4.92
CA GLY A 21 7.56 12.12 -5.81
C GLY A 21 8.06 10.85 -5.12
N VAL A 22 7.83 10.69 -3.82
CA VAL A 22 8.21 9.51 -3.04
C VAL A 22 6.98 8.64 -2.78
N ARG A 23 7.17 7.32 -2.86
CA ARG A 23 6.15 6.30 -2.62
C ARG A 23 6.65 5.37 -1.52
N LEU A 24 5.86 5.22 -0.46
CA LEU A 24 6.22 4.41 0.71
C LEU A 24 5.08 3.46 1.09
N LEU A 25 5.47 2.28 1.57
CA LEU A 25 4.61 1.35 2.29
C LEU A 25 4.95 1.43 3.77
N PHE A 26 3.93 1.68 4.59
CA PHE A 26 3.99 1.68 6.04
C PHE A 26 3.34 0.42 6.58
N ASP A 27 3.94 -0.14 7.63
CA ASP A 27 3.46 -1.36 8.31
C ASP A 27 3.14 -2.44 7.28
N ALA A 28 4.14 -2.86 6.49
CA ALA A 28 3.98 -3.79 5.37
C ALA A 28 3.70 -5.24 5.83
N GLY A 29 2.65 -5.43 6.62
CA GLY A 29 2.19 -6.71 7.13
C GLY A 29 1.57 -7.64 6.08
N ILE A 30 1.68 -7.30 4.79
CA ILE A 30 1.28 -8.11 3.65
C ILE A 30 2.48 -8.37 2.73
N SER A 31 2.40 -9.43 1.92
CA SER A 31 3.43 -9.69 0.91
C SER A 31 3.48 -8.59 -0.17
N GLY A 32 4.65 -8.38 -0.79
CA GLY A 32 4.80 -7.43 -1.89
C GLY A 32 3.85 -7.70 -3.06
N ARG A 33 3.58 -8.99 -3.37
CA ARG A 33 2.58 -9.37 -4.38
C ARG A 33 1.18 -8.86 -4.03
N GLN A 34 0.76 -8.98 -2.77
CA GLN A 34 -0.55 -8.46 -2.34
C GLN A 34 -0.61 -6.93 -2.39
N ALA A 35 0.46 -6.24 -1.98
CA ALA A 35 0.53 -4.79 -2.08
C ALA A 35 0.38 -4.32 -3.53
N GLN A 36 1.12 -4.94 -4.47
CA GLN A 36 1.04 -4.64 -5.90
C GLN A 36 -0.37 -4.88 -6.46
N GLN A 37 -0.99 -6.03 -6.16
CA GLN A 37 -2.35 -6.33 -6.62
C GLN A 37 -3.40 -5.31 -6.13
N ARG A 38 -3.28 -4.87 -4.88
CA ARG A 38 -4.23 -3.91 -4.27
C ARG A 38 -3.97 -2.47 -4.72
N LEU A 39 -2.72 -2.12 -5.02
CA LEU A 39 -2.41 -0.86 -5.69
C LEU A 39 -2.96 -0.86 -7.12
N ALA A 40 -2.80 -1.98 -7.85
CA ALA A 40 -3.29 -2.11 -9.22
C ALA A 40 -4.81 -1.96 -9.32
N SER A 41 -5.58 -2.48 -8.34
CA SER A 41 -7.03 -2.25 -8.29
C SER A 41 -7.41 -0.77 -8.07
N ASN A 42 -6.46 0.05 -7.62
CA ASN A 42 -6.59 1.50 -7.47
C ASN A 42 -5.85 2.27 -8.59
N GLY A 43 -5.48 1.59 -9.68
CA GLY A 43 -4.79 2.20 -10.83
C GLY A 43 -3.34 2.62 -10.54
N ARG A 44 -2.67 1.95 -9.59
CA ARG A 44 -1.32 2.29 -9.12
C ARG A 44 -0.38 1.10 -9.26
N ASP A 45 0.90 1.41 -9.45
CA ASP A 45 1.99 0.43 -9.39
C ASP A 45 2.86 0.70 -8.17
N ILE A 46 3.66 -0.30 -7.77
CA ILE A 46 4.57 -0.21 -6.64
C ILE A 46 5.76 0.72 -6.92
#